data_AF-C6PWM1-F1
#
_entry.id   AF-C6PWM1-F1
#
_cell.length_a   1.000
_cell.length_b   1.000
_cell.length_c   1.000
_cell.angle_alpha   90.00
_cell.angle_beta   90.00
_cell.angle_gamma   90.00
#
_symmetry.space_group_name_H-M   'P 1'
#
loop_
_entity.id
_entity.type
_entity.pdbx_description
1 polymer ?
#
loop_
_entity_poly.entity_id
_entity_poly.type
_entity_poly.pdbx_seq_one_letter_code
_entity_poly.pdbx_strand_id
1 'polypeptide(L)'
;MIAQHFYTRDRRGIFSKTPGYDTVAKSANLQDEFIINTLQDLCFYEAPVSLAGEEDLSKYPKALFCVNTEDGSMVIGESAFAGRDYTGERNRYFTHNYIIPEEEKDDYIKNPERIIYSEGFIHNYDINEDVLYQKFGKLSKVSL
;
A
#
# COMPACT_ATOMS: atom_id res chain seq x y z
N MET A 1 8.94 2.42 15.29
CA MET A 1 7.53 1.98 15.12
C MET A 1 7.19 2.03 13.66
N ILE A 2 6.89 0.87 13.07
CA ILE A 2 6.60 0.73 11.64
C ILE A 2 5.30 1.47 11.29
N ALA A 3 5.39 2.41 10.36
CA ALA A 3 4.23 3.15 9.85
C ALA A 3 3.62 2.43 8.65
N GLN A 4 2.35 2.71 8.37
CA GLN A 4 1.57 2.13 7.27
C GLN A 4 0.99 3.22 6.37
N HIS A 5 0.92 2.93 5.07
CA HIS A 5 0.36 3.77 4.02
C HIS A 5 -0.44 2.95 3.02
N PHE A 6 -1.66 3.39 2.72
CA PHE A 6 -2.59 2.72 1.80
C PHE A 6 -2.93 3.65 0.65
N TYR A 7 -2.80 3.14 -0.58
CA TYR A 7 -2.97 3.91 -1.80
C TYR A 7 -3.84 3.16 -2.80
N THR A 8 -4.87 3.83 -3.31
CA THR A 8 -5.74 3.25 -4.34
C THR A 8 -6.55 4.32 -5.05
N ARG A 9 -7.29 3.90 -6.08
CA ARG A 9 -8.22 4.76 -6.80
C ARG A 9 -9.58 4.79 -6.11
N ASP A 10 -9.99 5.97 -5.67
CA ASP A 10 -11.32 6.19 -5.07
C ASP A 10 -11.89 7.58 -5.41
N ARG A 11 -13.10 7.86 -4.92
CA ARG A 11 -13.84 9.11 -5.09
C ARG A 11 -13.16 10.29 -4.41
N ARG A 12 -12.42 10.03 -3.32
CA ARG A 12 -11.68 11.00 -2.51
C ARG A 12 -10.50 10.29 -1.85
N GLY A 13 -9.41 11.02 -1.64
CA GLY A 13 -8.31 10.59 -0.77
C GLY A 13 -7.96 11.68 0.24
N ILE A 14 -6.81 11.50 0.88
CA ILE A 14 -6.28 12.43 1.89
C ILE A 14 -5.85 13.75 1.24
N PHE A 15 -5.25 13.70 0.06
CA PHE A 15 -4.64 14.87 -0.60
C PHE A 15 -5.54 15.48 -1.66
N SER A 16 -6.39 14.68 -2.30
CA SER A 16 -7.31 15.11 -3.34
C SER A 16 -8.77 14.91 -2.97
N LYS A 17 -9.58 15.96 -3.21
CA LYS A 17 -11.05 15.89 -3.17
C LYS A 17 -11.66 15.42 -4.48
N THR A 18 -10.86 15.32 -5.54
CA THR A 18 -11.31 14.83 -6.84
C THR A 18 -11.04 13.33 -6.97
N PRO A 19 -11.87 12.60 -7.74
CA PRO A 19 -11.65 11.17 -7.90
C PRO A 19 -10.35 10.85 -8.64
N GLY A 20 -9.61 9.86 -8.14
CA GLY A 20 -8.28 9.54 -8.65
C GLY A 20 -7.55 8.55 -7.76
N TYR A 21 -6.33 8.22 -8.16
CA TYR A 21 -5.41 7.51 -7.28
C TYR A 21 -4.88 8.48 -6.24
N ASP A 22 -4.99 8.10 -4.97
CA ASP A 22 -4.53 8.89 -3.85
C ASP A 22 -4.31 8.00 -2.62
N THR A 23 -3.68 8.55 -1.59
CA THR A 23 -3.64 7.94 -0.27
C THR A 23 -5.04 7.92 0.31
N VAL A 24 -5.51 6.74 0.74
CA VAL A 24 -6.83 6.58 1.38
C VAL A 24 -6.72 6.41 2.89
N ALA A 25 -5.56 5.97 3.39
CA ALA A 25 -5.26 5.89 4.81
C ALA A 25 -3.75 5.94 5.04
N LYS A 26 -3.34 6.49 6.19
CA LYS A 26 -1.95 6.53 6.64
C LYS A 26 -1.85 6.47 8.15
N SER A 27 -0.70 6.06 8.67
CA SER A 27 -0.36 6.21 10.08
C SER A 27 -0.18 7.68 10.45
N ALA A 28 -0.55 8.04 11.69
CA ALA A 28 -0.54 9.44 12.13
C ALA A 28 0.87 10.08 12.16
N ASN A 29 1.92 9.27 12.33
CA ASN A 29 3.31 9.73 12.35
C ASN A 29 3.93 9.89 10.94
N LEU A 30 3.23 9.46 9.88
CA LEU A 30 3.73 9.56 8.52
C LEU A 30 3.51 10.97 7.97
N GLN A 31 4.60 11.64 7.58
CA GLN A 31 4.55 13.02 7.09
C GLN A 31 3.96 13.10 5.68
N ASP A 32 3.18 14.14 5.42
CA ASP A 32 2.50 14.33 4.13
C ASP A 32 3.51 14.52 2.99
N GLU A 33 4.57 15.28 3.25
CA GLU A 33 5.64 15.54 2.28
C GLU A 33 6.36 14.27 1.86
N PHE A 34 6.59 13.33 2.78
CA PHE A 34 7.20 12.04 2.46
C PHE A 34 6.28 11.19 1.59
N ILE A 35 4.96 11.23 1.84
CA ILE A 35 4.02 10.48 1.01
C ILE A 35 4.02 11.03 -0.42
N ILE A 36 3.87 12.35 -0.56
CA ILE A 36 3.75 13.02 -1.86
C ILE A 36 5.05 12.90 -2.66
N ASN A 37 6.21 13.09 -2.03
CA ASN A 37 7.50 13.16 -2.73
C ASN A 37 8.21 11.80 -2.83
N THR A 38 7.70 10.74 -2.19
CA THR A 38 8.39 9.44 -2.18
C THR A 38 7.42 8.27 -2.34
N LEU A 39 6.43 8.12 -1.46
CA LEU A 39 5.61 6.90 -1.48
C LEU A 39 4.69 6.79 -2.70
N GLN A 40 4.13 7.90 -3.18
CA GLN A 40 3.19 7.86 -4.31
C GLN A 40 3.85 7.33 -5.59
N ASP A 41 5.12 7.69 -5.84
CA ASP A 41 5.87 7.21 -7.01
C ASP A 41 6.19 5.71 -6.94
N LEU A 42 6.18 5.11 -5.75
CA LEU A 42 6.35 3.68 -5.55
C LEU A 42 5.04 2.89 -5.70
N CYS A 43 3.89 3.56 -5.65
CA CYS A 43 2.59 2.92 -5.73
C CYS A 43 2.19 2.72 -7.19
N PHE A 44 2.51 1.56 -7.76
CA PHE A 44 2.09 1.18 -9.10
C PHE A 44 1.79 -0.31 -9.20
N TYR A 45 1.00 -0.67 -10.21
CA TYR A 45 0.76 -2.04 -10.61
C TYR A 45 0.38 -2.09 -12.08
N GLU A 46 1.02 -2.98 -12.84
CA GLU A 46 0.65 -3.27 -14.22
C GLU A 46 0.10 -4.70 -14.30
N ALA A 47 -1.17 -4.82 -14.68
CA ALA A 47 -1.81 -6.12 -14.78
C ALA A 47 -1.25 -6.91 -15.96
N PRO A 48 -0.92 -8.22 -15.80
CA PRO A 48 -0.47 -9.04 -16.91
C PRO A 48 -1.50 -9.06 -18.05
N VAL A 49 -1.03 -8.84 -19.29
CA VAL A 49 -1.90 -8.82 -20.48
C VAL A 49 -2.67 -10.13 -20.66
N SER A 50 -2.09 -11.26 -20.26
CA SER A 50 -2.72 -12.59 -20.31
C SER A 50 -3.95 -12.71 -19.39
N LEU A 51 -4.10 -11.82 -18.42
CA LEU A 51 -5.22 -11.76 -17.48
C LEU A 51 -6.21 -10.64 -17.85
N ALA A 52 -6.16 -10.10 -19.07
CA ALA A 52 -7.11 -9.10 -19.51
C ALA A 52 -8.54 -9.66 -19.52
N GLY A 53 -9.44 -9.04 -18.77
CA GLY A 53 -10.84 -9.45 -18.66
C GLY A 53 -11.09 -10.61 -17.69
N GLU A 54 -10.08 -11.07 -16.96
CA GLU A 54 -10.25 -12.06 -15.89
C GLU A 54 -11.06 -11.46 -14.74
N GLU A 55 -12.06 -12.20 -14.28
CA GLU A 55 -12.94 -11.77 -13.17
C GLU A 55 -12.43 -12.29 -11.82
N ASP A 56 -11.69 -13.40 -11.81
CA ASP A 56 -11.09 -13.96 -10.61
C ASP A 56 -9.84 -13.17 -10.19
N LEU A 57 -10.04 -12.27 -9.23
CA LEU A 57 -8.97 -11.43 -8.67
C LEU A 57 -7.80 -12.25 -8.08
N SER A 58 -8.04 -13.50 -7.66
CA SER A 58 -7.00 -14.35 -7.05
C SER A 58 -5.92 -14.81 -8.04
N LYS A 59 -6.20 -14.72 -9.35
CA LYS A 59 -5.24 -15.07 -10.40
C LYS A 59 -4.24 -13.95 -10.70
N TYR A 60 -4.53 -12.72 -10.31
CA TYR A 60 -3.61 -11.62 -10.50
C TYR A 60 -2.46 -11.73 -9.49
N PRO A 61 -1.20 -11.69 -9.95
CA PRO A 61 -0.06 -11.79 -9.05
C PRO A 61 0.02 -10.54 -8.17
N LYS A 62 0.50 -10.72 -6.94
CA LYS A 62 0.88 -9.61 -6.08
C LYS A 62 2.32 -9.19 -6.42
N ALA A 63 2.59 -7.90 -6.34
CA ALA A 63 3.89 -7.31 -6.62
C ALA A 63 4.49 -6.76 -5.33
N LEU A 64 5.34 -7.56 -4.68
CA LEU A 64 6.15 -7.15 -3.54
C LEU A 64 7.35 -6.33 -4.04
N PHE A 65 7.62 -5.20 -3.38
CA PHE A 65 8.79 -4.36 -3.62
C PHE A 65 9.38 -3.85 -2.31
N CYS A 66 10.67 -3.51 -2.35
CA CYS A 66 11.38 -2.92 -1.23
C CYS A 66 12.35 -1.85 -1.74
N VAL A 67 12.38 -0.69 -1.08
CA VAL A 67 13.23 0.45 -1.43
C VAL A 67 13.79 1.10 -0.18
N ASN A 68 15.10 1.38 -0.16
CA ASN A 68 15.70 2.27 0.84
C ASN A 68 15.53 3.72 0.36
N THR A 69 15.07 4.60 1.25
CA THR A 69 14.78 5.99 0.93
C THR A 69 15.92 6.92 1.37
N GLU A 70 15.91 8.15 0.84
CA GLU A 70 16.94 9.15 1.14
C GLU A 70 16.94 9.59 2.62
N ASP A 71 15.80 9.50 3.30
CA ASP A 71 15.64 9.81 4.73
C ASP A 71 16.16 8.69 5.66
N GLY A 72 16.75 7.64 5.09
CA GLY A 72 17.31 6.52 5.84
C GLY A 72 16.31 5.43 6.21
N SER A 73 15.01 5.62 5.94
CA SER A 73 14.00 4.58 6.14
C SER A 73 14.02 3.51 5.03
N MET A 74 13.22 2.45 5.21
CA MET A 74 12.99 1.42 4.21
C MET A 74 11.49 1.25 4.00
N VAL A 75 11.05 1.25 2.74
CA VAL A 75 9.68 0.98 2.36
C VAL A 75 9.59 -0.46 1.87
N ILE A 76 8.70 -1.24 2.47
CA ILE A 76 8.30 -2.57 1.98
C ILE A 76 6.84 -2.46 1.58
N GLY A 77 6.56 -2.63 0.29
CA GLY A 77 5.22 -2.45 -0.26
C GLY A 77 4.75 -3.66 -1.06
N GLU A 78 3.44 -3.87 -1.08
CA GLU A 78 2.81 -4.85 -1.94
C GLU A 78 1.66 -4.21 -2.71
N SER A 79 1.75 -4.28 -4.04
CA SER A 79 0.70 -3.84 -4.95
C SER A 79 -0.08 -5.04 -5.51
N ALA A 80 -1.40 -4.92 -5.60
CA ALA A 80 -2.25 -5.95 -6.18
C ALA A 80 -3.37 -5.35 -7.03
N PHE A 81 -3.80 -6.10 -8.05
CA PHE A 81 -5.00 -5.78 -8.81
C PHE A 81 -6.22 -5.83 -7.88
N ALA A 82 -7.01 -4.75 -7.86
CA ALA A 82 -8.13 -4.56 -6.95
C ALA A 82 -9.48 -4.42 -7.69
N GLY A 83 -9.55 -5.00 -8.89
CA GLY A 83 -10.77 -5.05 -9.70
C GLY A 83 -11.12 -3.72 -10.38
N ARG A 84 -12.41 -3.43 -10.48
CA ARG A 84 -12.91 -2.18 -11.05
C ARG A 84 -12.96 -1.08 -10.00
N ASP A 85 -12.77 0.16 -10.44
CA ASP A 85 -12.91 1.33 -9.57
C ASP A 85 -14.38 1.65 -9.25
N TYR A 86 -14.61 2.72 -8.49
CA TYR A 86 -15.92 3.13 -8.01
C TYR A 86 -16.93 3.50 -9.13
N THR A 87 -16.50 3.62 -10.39
CA THR A 87 -17.41 3.79 -11.55
C THR A 87 -17.71 2.48 -12.27
N GLY A 88 -16.90 1.44 -12.04
CA GLY A 88 -16.97 0.19 -12.80
C GLY A 88 -16.26 0.24 -14.16
N GLU A 89 -15.82 1.41 -14.62
CA GLU A 89 -15.32 1.59 -15.98
C GLU A 89 -13.82 1.30 -16.08
N ARG A 90 -13.05 1.57 -15.02
CA ARG A 90 -11.60 1.46 -15.03
C ARG A 90 -11.13 0.38 -14.09
N ASN A 91 -10.03 -0.25 -14.44
CA ASN A 91 -9.32 -1.11 -13.50
C ASN A 91 -8.64 -0.26 -12.42
N ARG A 92 -8.54 -0.81 -11.22
CA ARG A 92 -7.78 -0.24 -10.11
C ARG A 92 -6.79 -1.25 -9.53
N TYR A 93 -5.74 -0.72 -8.92
CA TYR A 93 -4.88 -1.45 -8.02
C TYR A 93 -4.93 -0.87 -6.61
N PHE A 94 -4.44 -1.64 -5.66
CA PHE A 94 -4.26 -1.26 -4.28
C PHE A 94 -2.82 -1.50 -3.87
N THR A 95 -2.21 -0.53 -3.20
CA THR A 95 -0.86 -0.65 -2.64
C THR A 95 -0.92 -0.46 -1.13
N HIS A 96 -0.36 -1.40 -0.39
CA HIS A 96 -0.10 -1.27 1.04
C HIS A 96 1.40 -1.22 1.28
N ASN A 97 1.85 -0.20 2.01
CA ASN A 97 3.26 0.00 2.35
C ASN A 97 3.46 -0.03 3.86
N TYR A 98 4.52 -0.70 4.27
CA TYR A 98 5.16 -0.56 5.57
C TYR A 98 6.41 0.32 5.44
N ILE A 99 6.55 1.28 6.36
CA ILE A 99 7.70 2.16 6.46
C ILE A 99 8.49 1.73 7.69
N ILE A 100 9.58 1.01 7.45
CA ILE A 100 10.53 0.55 8.44
C ILE A 100 11.46 1.71 8.79
N PRO A 101 11.52 2.13 10.07
CA PRO A 101 12.36 3.25 10.46
C PRO A 101 13.85 2.87 10.40
N GLU A 102 14.71 3.89 10.30
CA GLU A 102 16.15 3.70 10.11
C GLU A 102 16.77 2.77 11.17
N GLU A 103 16.34 2.90 12.44
CA GLU A 103 16.85 2.10 13.54
C GLU A 103 16.52 0.59 13.45
N GLU A 104 15.51 0.21 12.67
CA GLU A 104 15.10 -1.18 12.45
C GLU A 104 15.59 -1.73 11.09
N LYS A 105 15.94 -0.85 10.14
CA LYS A 105 16.30 -1.19 8.74
C LYS A 105 17.42 -2.22 8.62
N ASP A 106 18.46 -2.09 9.43
CA ASP A 106 19.65 -2.95 9.40
C ASP A 106 19.31 -4.44 9.62
N ASP A 107 18.27 -4.71 10.41
CA ASP A 107 17.80 -6.07 10.68
C ASP A 107 17.16 -6.70 9.43
N TYR A 108 16.36 -5.94 8.69
CA TYR A 108 15.75 -6.41 7.43
C TYR A 108 16.79 -6.64 6.32
N ILE A 109 17.85 -5.82 6.29
CA ILE A 109 18.95 -6.01 5.33
C ILE A 109 19.73 -7.29 5.63
N LYS A 110 19.99 -7.58 6.92
CA LYS A 110 20.74 -8.78 7.34
C LYS A 110 19.89 -10.05 7.24
N ASN A 111 18.57 -9.91 7.35
CA ASN A 111 17.59 -11.00 7.38
C ASN A 111 16.53 -10.79 6.25
N PRO A 112 16.90 -10.95 4.97
CA PRO A 112 16.03 -10.63 3.84
C PRO A 112 14.75 -11.48 3.78
N GLU A 113 14.71 -12.62 4.46
CA GLU A 113 13.50 -13.42 4.64
C GLU A 113 12.36 -12.63 5.30
N ARG A 114 12.67 -11.62 6.11
CA ARG A 114 11.69 -10.70 6.72
C ARG A 114 11.00 -9.81 5.68
N ILE A 115 11.68 -9.55 4.56
CA ILE A 115 11.10 -8.83 3.43
C ILE A 115 10.34 -9.82 2.55
N ILE A 116 10.99 -10.91 2.13
CA ILE A 116 10.47 -11.88 1.15
C ILE A 116 9.21 -12.60 1.66
N TYR A 117 9.16 -12.92 2.95
CA TYR A 117 8.03 -13.60 3.59
C TYR A 117 7.20 -12.67 4.47
N SER A 118 7.26 -11.35 4.22
CA SER A 118 6.40 -10.40 4.92
C SER A 118 4.92 -10.71 4.66
N GLU A 119 4.12 -10.69 5.73
CA GLU A 119 2.69 -10.97 5.69
C GLU A 119 1.89 -9.74 6.19
N GLY A 120 0.56 -9.84 6.16
CA GLY A 120 -0.32 -8.79 6.71
C GLY A 120 -0.68 -7.68 5.74
N PHE A 121 -0.24 -7.76 4.48
CA PHE A 121 -0.67 -6.83 3.45
C PHE A 121 -2.18 -6.88 3.20
N ILE A 122 -2.75 -5.71 2.92
CA ILE A 122 -4.14 -5.54 2.50
C ILE A 122 -4.14 -5.23 1.00
N HIS A 123 -5.11 -5.79 0.28
CA HIS A 123 -5.18 -5.71 -1.19
C HIS A 123 -6.47 -5.09 -1.71
N ASN A 124 -7.38 -4.69 -0.81
CA ASN A 124 -8.64 -4.10 -1.20
C ASN A 124 -9.14 -3.12 -0.13
N TYR A 125 -9.95 -2.18 -0.59
CA TYR A 125 -10.55 -1.11 0.20
C TYR A 125 -11.98 -0.89 -0.26
N ASP A 126 -12.90 -0.88 0.70
CA ASP A 126 -14.26 -0.40 0.51
C ASP A 126 -14.51 0.77 1.46
N ILE A 127 -14.76 1.94 0.89
CA ILE A 127 -15.04 3.18 1.61
C ILE A 127 -16.36 3.12 2.41
N ASN A 128 -17.27 2.20 2.06
CA ASN A 128 -18.54 2.01 2.74
C ASN A 128 -18.42 0.98 3.88
N GLU A 129 -17.38 0.15 3.84
CA GLU A 129 -17.00 -0.68 4.97
C GLU A 129 -16.15 0.18 5.91
N ASP A 130 -16.78 0.76 6.94
CA ASP A 130 -16.15 1.45 8.10
C ASP A 130 -15.08 0.59 8.84
N VAL A 131 -14.81 -0.61 8.35
CA VAL A 131 -13.92 -1.66 8.86
C VAL A 131 -12.48 -1.15 9.06
N LEU A 132 -12.06 -0.15 8.29
CA LEU A 132 -10.71 0.40 8.41
C LEU A 132 -10.59 1.39 9.58
N TYR A 133 -11.53 2.32 9.77
CA TYR A 133 -11.51 3.25 10.92
C TYR A 133 -11.49 2.54 12.27
N GLN A 134 -12.18 1.40 12.42
CA GLN A 134 -12.15 0.62 13.66
C GLN A 134 -10.87 -0.21 13.85
N LYS A 135 -10.15 -0.57 12.77
CA LYS A 135 -8.83 -1.21 12.87
C LYS A 135 -7.69 -0.22 13.19
N PHE A 136 -7.83 1.06 12.84
CA PHE A 136 -6.75 2.03 12.92
C PHE A 136 -6.42 2.58 14.32
N GLY A 137 -7.32 2.49 15.30
CA GLY A 137 -7.05 2.90 16.68
C GLY A 137 -6.04 2.00 17.43
N LYS A 138 -5.61 0.89 16.83
CA LYS A 138 -4.77 -0.16 17.45
C LYS A 138 -3.60 -0.64 16.59
N LEU A 139 -3.14 0.13 15.61
CA LEU A 139 -1.91 -0.23 14.88
C LEU A 139 -0.66 0.08 15.74
N SER A 140 -0.57 -0.56 16.91
CA SER A 140 0.66 -0.73 17.67
C SER A 140 1.03 -2.21 17.68
N LYS A 141 2.12 -2.50 16.95
CA LYS A 141 2.69 -3.82 16.65
C LYS A 141 1.94 -4.59 15.55
N VAL A 142 2.36 -4.35 14.31
CA VAL A 142 2.40 -5.44 13.33
C VAL A 142 3.75 -6.12 13.55
N SER A 143 3.74 -7.38 13.96
CA SER A 143 4.93 -8.23 13.88
C SER A 143 5.08 -8.65 12.42
N LEU A 144 5.96 -7.96 11.68
CA LEU A 144 6.53 -8.43 10.42
C LEU A 144 7.70 -9.37 10.72
#